data_AF-A0A2V2U9G9-F1
#
_entry.id   AF-A0A2V2U9G9-F1
#
_cell.length_a   1.000
_cell.length_b   1.000
_cell.length_c   1.000
_cell.angle_alpha   90.00
_cell.angle_beta   90.00
_cell.angle_gamma   90.00
#
_symmetry.space_group_name_H-M   'P 1'
#
loop_
_entity.id
_entity.type
_entity.pdbx_description
1 polymer ?
#
loop_
_entity_poly.entity_id
_entity_poly.type
_entity_poly.pdbx_seq_one_letter_code
_entity_poly.pdbx_strand_id
1 'polypeptide(L)'
;MGHCPRTEKIAAFHVAEGIWWIEIGAASMFRVLQGTTGIIFGVAIAIKRGAFPRWVGGIGIFAGILTMNDGISVAFTGFVDSHLASAYDLTYAVWTVIVGTYM
;
A
#
# COMPACT_ATOMS: atom_id res chain seq x y z
N MET A 1 -23.80 -17.35 29.53
CA MET A 1 -22.63 -16.60 29.01
C MET A 1 -22.08 -15.78 30.16
N GLY A 2 -20.94 -16.18 30.73
CA GLY A 2 -20.38 -15.54 31.94
C GLY A 2 -19.91 -14.12 31.65
N HIS A 3 -20.33 -13.15 32.46
CA HIS A 3 -19.84 -11.77 32.37
C HIS A 3 -18.38 -11.74 32.81
N CYS A 4 -17.46 -11.67 31.85
CA CYS A 4 -16.05 -11.35 32.11
C CYS A 4 -15.96 -10.02 32.90
N PRO A 5 -15.21 -9.97 34.02
CA PRO A 5 -15.00 -8.77 34.82
C PRO A 5 -14.61 -7.56 33.96
N ARG A 6 -15.13 -6.36 34.29
CA ARG A 6 -14.88 -5.12 33.53
C ARG A 6 -13.38 -4.87 33.30
N THR A 7 -12.55 -5.19 34.29
CA THR A 7 -11.09 -5.01 34.25
C THR A 7 -10.43 -5.88 33.17
N GLU A 8 -10.83 -7.14 33.03
CA GLU A 8 -10.32 -8.06 32.01
C GLU A 8 -10.71 -7.59 30.60
N LYS A 9 -11.92 -7.05 30.43
CA LYS A 9 -12.37 -6.48 29.15
C LYS A 9 -11.56 -5.25 28.73
N ILE A 10 -11.23 -4.36 29.67
CA ILE A 10 -10.39 -3.18 29.41
C ILE A 10 -8.98 -3.61 29.00
N ALA A 11 -8.39 -4.58 29.70
CA ALA A 11 -7.09 -5.12 29.35
C ALA A 11 -7.08 -5.75 27.96
N ALA A 12 -8.09 -6.57 27.63
CA ALA A 12 -8.23 -7.17 26.31
C ALA A 12 -8.41 -6.12 25.20
N PHE A 13 -9.19 -5.05 25.47
CA PHE A 13 -9.38 -3.95 24.53
C PHE A 13 -8.07 -3.21 24.22
N HIS A 14 -7.28 -2.85 25.23
CA HIS A 14 -6.00 -2.16 25.01
C HIS A 14 -5.00 -3.02 24.23
N VAL A 15 -4.96 -4.33 24.47
CA VAL A 15 -4.10 -5.25 23.70
C VAL A 15 -4.56 -5.32 22.25
N ALA A 16 -5.86 -5.46 22.01
CA ALA A 16 -6.43 -5.48 20.67
C ALA A 16 -6.18 -4.18 19.91
N GLU A 17 -6.36 -3.04 20.57
CA GLU A 17 -6.07 -1.71 20.01
C GLU A 17 -4.58 -1.55 19.68
N GLY A 18 -3.68 -2.00 20.56
CA GLY A 18 -2.24 -1.97 20.30
C GLY A 18 -1.84 -2.77 19.06
N ILE A 19 -2.41 -3.97 18.88
CA ILE A 19 -2.18 -4.81 17.69
C ILE A 19 -2.75 -4.11 16.45
N TRP A 20 -3.94 -3.54 16.54
CA TRP A 20 -4.59 -2.85 15.43
C TRP A 20 -3.77 -1.66 14.91
N TRP A 21 -3.16 -0.87 15.80
CA TRP A 21 -2.25 0.20 15.40
C TRP A 21 -0.96 -0.30 14.73
N ILE A 22 -0.43 -1.45 15.19
CA ILE A 22 0.73 -2.08 14.54
C ILE A 22 0.36 -2.56 13.13
N GLU A 23 -0.80 -3.17 12.95
CA GLU A 23 -1.30 -3.63 11.65
C GLU A 23 -1.48 -2.47 10.67
N ILE A 24 -2.09 -1.37 11.11
CA ILE A 24 -2.24 -0.15 10.31
C ILE A 24 -0.88 0.42 9.93
N GLY A 25 0.03 0.55 10.90
CA GLY A 25 1.37 1.08 10.67
C GLY A 25 2.16 0.24 9.66
N ALA A 26 2.15 -1.08 9.82
CA ALA A 26 2.83 -2.00 8.92
C ALA A 26 2.23 -1.96 7.50
N ALA A 27 0.90 -1.98 7.38
CA ALA A 27 0.22 -1.90 6.09
C ALA A 27 0.48 -0.58 5.37
N SER A 28 0.46 0.54 6.10
CA SER A 28 0.80 1.87 5.58
C SER A 28 2.24 1.92 5.06
N MET A 29 3.22 1.50 5.88
CA MET A 29 4.63 1.49 5.49
C MET A 29 4.88 0.64 4.24
N PHE A 30 4.25 -0.53 4.16
CA PHE A 30 4.37 -1.43 3.02
C PHE A 30 3.84 -0.79 1.72
N ARG A 31 2.69 -0.12 1.77
CA ARG A 31 2.10 0.60 0.63
C ARG A 31 2.96 1.79 0.19
N VAL A 32 3.47 2.58 1.13
CA VAL A 32 4.38 3.70 0.82
C VAL A 32 5.65 3.21 0.15
N LEU A 33 6.24 2.11 0.64
CA LEU A 33 7.43 1.50 0.04
C LEU A 33 7.16 0.97 -1.36
N GLN A 34 6.04 0.26 -1.57
CA GLN A 34 5.64 -0.18 -2.90
C GLN A 34 5.48 1.00 -3.87
N GLY A 35 4.74 2.04 -3.44
CA GLY A 35 4.54 3.25 -4.23
C GLY A 35 5.87 3.92 -4.61
N THR A 36 6.79 4.02 -3.65
CA THR A 36 8.14 4.54 -3.84
C THR A 36 8.91 3.72 -4.87
N THR A 37 8.88 2.38 -4.76
CA THR A 37 9.50 1.48 -5.75
C THR A 37 8.94 1.71 -7.14
N GLY A 38 7.62 1.82 -7.28
CA GLY A 38 6.95 2.08 -8.56
C GLY A 38 7.41 3.39 -9.20
N ILE A 39 7.55 4.45 -8.40
CA ILE A 39 8.07 5.74 -8.85
C ILE A 39 9.53 5.63 -9.30
N ILE A 40 10.41 5.04 -8.48
CA ILE A 40 11.84 4.93 -8.79
C ILE A 40 12.05 4.14 -10.09
N PHE A 41 11.45 2.96 -10.20
CA PHE A 41 11.56 2.13 -11.40
C PHE A 41 10.86 2.77 -12.61
N GLY A 42 9.70 3.40 -12.40
CA GLY A 42 8.98 4.13 -13.44
C GLY A 42 9.82 5.26 -14.03
N VAL A 43 10.48 6.06 -13.17
CA VAL A 43 11.42 7.11 -13.59
C VAL A 43 12.62 6.51 -14.33
N ALA A 44 13.21 5.43 -13.82
CA ALA A 44 14.34 4.76 -14.46
C ALA A 44 14.00 4.27 -15.89
N ILE A 45 12.83 3.65 -16.05
CA ILE A 45 12.29 3.20 -17.35
C ILE A 45 11.98 4.39 -18.26
N ALA A 46 11.40 5.46 -17.71
CA ALA A 46 11.03 6.64 -18.47
C ALA A 46 12.25 7.40 -19.00
N ILE A 47 13.40 7.37 -18.31
CA ILE A 47 14.63 8.06 -18.70
C ILE A 47 15.46 7.23 -19.69
N LYS A 48 15.67 5.93 -19.41
CA LYS A 48 16.53 5.09 -20.25
C LYS A 48 15.86 4.71 -21.57
N ARG A 49 16.60 4.83 -22.69
CA ARG A 49 16.29 4.11 -23.94
C ARG A 49 16.79 2.68 -23.76
N GLY A 50 15.89 1.70 -23.69
CA GLY A 50 16.23 0.31 -23.43
C GLY A 50 15.10 -0.66 -23.77
N ALA A 51 15.11 -1.85 -23.14
CA ALA A 51 14.18 -2.96 -23.38
C ALA A 51 12.70 -2.62 -23.10
N PHE A 52 12.43 -1.58 -22.33
CA PHE A 52 11.09 -1.15 -21.97
C PHE A 52 10.65 0.06 -22.80
N PRO A 53 9.40 0.07 -23.27
CA PRO A 53 8.83 1.26 -23.87
C PRO A 53 8.54 2.32 -22.78
N ARG A 54 8.83 3.60 -23.07
CA ARG A 54 8.80 4.69 -22.07
C ARG A 54 7.44 4.89 -21.40
N TRP A 55 6.35 4.52 -22.07
CA TRP A 55 4.99 4.61 -21.50
C TRP A 55 4.80 3.69 -20.30
N VAL A 56 5.50 2.54 -20.24
CA VAL A 56 5.50 1.63 -19.07
C VAL A 56 6.11 2.34 -17.87
N GLY A 57 7.13 3.18 -18.10
CA GLY A 57 7.70 4.03 -17.06
C GLY A 57 6.70 5.06 -16.53
N GLY A 58 5.97 5.71 -17.44
CA GLY A 58 4.90 6.64 -17.09
C GLY A 58 3.79 6.01 -16.24
N ILE A 59 3.34 4.80 -16.61
CA ILE A 59 2.36 4.05 -15.81
C ILE A 59 2.92 3.69 -14.44
N GLY A 60 4.20 3.33 -14.33
CA GLY A 60 4.84 2.99 -13.05
C GLY A 60 4.88 4.17 -12.09
N ILE A 61 5.18 5.36 -12.60
CA ILE A 61 5.12 6.60 -11.81
C ILE A 61 3.70 6.84 -11.32
N PHE A 62 2.71 6.75 -12.20
CA PHE A 62 1.30 6.96 -11.84
C PHE A 62 0.81 5.95 -10.81
N ALA A 63 1.01 4.66 -11.06
CA ALA A 63 0.66 3.57 -10.15
C ALA A 63 1.36 3.73 -8.79
N GLY A 64 2.63 4.11 -8.81
CA GLY A 64 3.41 4.35 -7.60
C GLY A 64 2.87 5.51 -6.75
N ILE A 65 2.50 6.63 -7.38
CA ILE A 65 1.88 7.78 -6.68
C ILE A 65 0.55 7.37 -6.03
N LEU A 66 -0.31 6.65 -6.75
CA LEU A 66 -1.60 6.21 -6.22
C LEU A 66 -1.44 5.29 -5.01
N THR A 67 -0.53 4.32 -5.10
CA THR A 67 -0.25 3.35 -4.02
C THR A 67 0.38 4.04 -2.80
N MET A 68 1.27 5.01 -3.02
CA MET A 68 1.83 5.81 -1.94
C MET A 68 0.75 6.62 -1.22
N ASN A 69 -0.16 7.25 -1.97
CA ASN A 69 -1.26 8.02 -1.40
C ASN A 69 -2.24 7.14 -0.59
N ASP A 70 -2.47 5.90 -1.03
CA ASP A 70 -3.21 4.90 -0.26
C ASP A 70 -2.53 4.59 1.08
N GLY A 71 -1.21 4.35 1.06
CA GLY A 71 -0.43 4.11 2.28
C GLY A 71 -0.48 5.28 3.26
N ILE A 72 -0.43 6.52 2.78
CA ILE A 72 -0.60 7.72 3.61
C ILE A 72 -2.01 7.77 4.19
N SER A 73 -3.04 7.50 3.38
CA SER A 73 -4.43 7.50 3.84
C SER A 73 -4.64 6.48 4.97
N VAL A 74 -4.14 5.26 4.78
CA VAL A 74 -4.20 4.18 5.78
C VAL A 74 -3.50 4.58 7.08
N ALA A 75 -2.40 5.33 7.02
CA ALA A 75 -1.72 5.81 8.23
C ALA A 75 -2.60 6.68 9.12
N PHE A 76 -3.48 7.50 8.51
CA PHE A 76 -4.31 8.47 9.23
C PHE A 76 -5.71 7.96 9.53
N THR A 77 -6.30 7.17 8.63
CA THR A 77 -7.69 6.72 8.73
C THR A 77 -7.84 5.24 9.05
N GLY A 78 -6.75 4.47 9.09
CA GLY A 78 -6.80 3.02 9.21
C GLY A 78 -7.41 2.35 7.98
N PHE A 79 -8.04 1.19 8.17
CA PHE A 79 -8.68 0.40 7.10
C PHE A 79 -10.10 0.85 6.75
N VAL A 80 -10.37 2.16 6.77
CA VAL A 80 -11.67 2.68 6.34
C VAL A 80 -11.84 2.41 4.84
N ASP A 81 -12.99 1.83 4.46
CA ASP A 81 -13.29 1.44 3.08
C ASP A 81 -13.21 2.64 2.14
N SER A 82 -12.10 2.69 1.41
CA SER A 82 -11.89 3.56 0.27
C SER A 82 -12.34 2.81 -0.97
N HIS A 83 -13.34 3.32 -1.68
CA HIS A 83 -13.77 2.76 -2.98
C HIS A 83 -12.63 2.72 -4.01
N LEU A 84 -11.51 3.41 -3.75
CA LEU A 84 -10.36 3.51 -4.63
C LEU A 84 -9.20 2.60 -4.21
N ALA A 85 -9.18 2.06 -3.00
CA ALA A 85 -8.08 1.24 -2.49
C ALA A 85 -7.83 0.01 -3.39
N SER A 86 -8.90 -0.70 -3.75
CA SER A 86 -8.81 -1.84 -4.67
C SER A 86 -8.33 -1.44 -6.07
N ALA A 87 -8.63 -0.21 -6.52
CA ALA A 87 -8.16 0.29 -7.80
C ALA A 87 -6.66 0.61 -7.77
N TYR A 88 -6.14 1.12 -6.65
CA TYR A 88 -4.72 1.40 -6.47
C TYR A 88 -3.90 0.10 -6.47
N ASP A 89 -4.32 -0.90 -5.68
CA ASP A 89 -3.70 -2.21 -5.63
C ASP A 89 -3.72 -2.90 -7.01
N LEU A 90 -4.86 -2.86 -7.71
CA LEU A 90 -4.98 -3.44 -9.06
C LEU A 90 -4.04 -2.73 -10.05
N THR A 91 -3.99 -1.40 -10.02
CA THR A 91 -3.14 -0.61 -10.93
C THR A 91 -1.67 -0.93 -10.71
N TYR A 92 -1.23 -1.02 -9.45
CA TYR A 92 0.13 -1.39 -9.11
C TYR A 92 0.45 -2.83 -9.51
N ALA A 93 -0.43 -3.78 -9.20
CA ALA A 93 -0.25 -5.20 -9.55
C ALA A 93 -0.13 -5.40 -11.06
N VAL A 94 -1.00 -4.77 -11.86
CA VAL A 94 -0.91 -4.81 -13.33
C VAL A 94 0.43 -4.28 -13.81
N TRP A 95 0.89 -3.15 -13.26
CA TRP A 95 2.19 -2.61 -13.63
C TRP A 95 3.35 -3.54 -13.24
N THR A 96 3.33 -4.16 -12.06
CA THR A 96 4.34 -5.14 -11.64
C THR A 96 4.37 -6.36 -12.55
N VAL A 97 3.21 -6.86 -12.99
CA VAL A 97 3.11 -7.97 -13.94
C VAL A 97 3.72 -7.58 -15.28
N ILE A 98 3.41 -6.38 -15.80
CA ILE A 98 4.01 -5.87 -17.04
C ILE A 98 5.53 -5.85 -16.89
N VAL A 99 6.07 -5.26 -15.82
CA VAL A 99 7.52 -5.20 -15.60
C VAL A 99 8.14 -6.60 -15.51
N GLY A 100 7.47 -7.53 -14.82
CA GLY A 100 7.91 -8.92 -14.68
C GLY A 100 7.99 -9.68 -16.00
N THR A 101 7.20 -9.33 -17.03
CA THR A 101 7.31 -9.98 -18.36
C THR A 101 8.57 -9.60 -19.14
N TYR A 102 9.23 -8.51 -18.78
CA TYR A 102 10.43 -8.01 -19.47
C TYR A 102 11.74 -8.28 -18.68
N MET A 103 11.65 -8.85 -17.48
CA MET A 103 12.80 -9.29 -16.68
C MET A 103 13.09 -10.77 -16.92
#